data_AF-A0A357T843-F1
#
_entry.id   AF-A0A357T843-F1
#
_cell.length_a   1.000
_cell.length_b   1.000
_cell.length_c   1.000
_cell.angle_alpha   90.00
_cell.angle_beta   90.00
_cell.angle_gamma   90.00
#
_symmetry.space_group_name_H-M   'P 1'
#
loop_
_entity.id
_entity.type
_entity.pdbx_description
1 polymer ?
#
loop_
_entity_poly.entity_id
_entity_poly.type
_entity_poly.pdbx_seq_one_letter_code
_entity_poly.pdbx_strand_id
1 'polypeptide(L)'
;MGKYNVKCTTKKSVFGSGTPYFYPIPKLFLQRVGGHEAYGAIYASQRGDGTMECKTKDELIRVLDALLDQKEILRNMNQEILRLHGQKVYSGGYEVVKLLTKGLKGLRKSFVNL
;
A
#
# COMPACT_ATOMS: atom_id res chain seq x y z
N MET A 1 -24.87 7.03 -17.05
CA MET A 1 -24.35 7.10 -15.66
C MET A 1 -24.26 5.68 -15.10
N GLY A 2 -23.11 5.02 -15.25
CA GLY A 2 -22.92 3.63 -14.82
C GLY A 2 -22.60 3.56 -13.33
N LYS A 3 -23.36 2.76 -12.57
CA LYS A 3 -23.11 2.52 -11.14
C LYS A 3 -21.94 1.54 -10.99
N TYR A 4 -20.79 2.01 -10.51
CA TYR A 4 -19.70 1.13 -10.10
C TYR A 4 -19.96 0.60 -8.69
N ASN A 5 -20.26 -0.71 -8.58
CA ASN A 5 -20.39 -1.39 -7.29
C ASN A 5 -19.01 -1.75 -6.74
N VAL A 6 -18.44 -0.90 -5.88
CA VAL A 6 -17.23 -1.24 -5.12
C VAL A 6 -17.64 -1.85 -3.78
N LYS A 7 -17.63 -3.18 -3.69
CA LYS A 7 -17.71 -3.87 -2.40
C LYS A 7 -16.36 -3.78 -1.69
N CYS A 8 -16.21 -2.82 -0.77
CA CYS A 8 -15.09 -2.80 0.16
C CYS A 8 -15.34 -3.83 1.26
N THR A 9 -14.79 -5.04 1.11
CA THR A 9 -14.76 -6.03 2.18
C THR A 9 -13.61 -5.72 3.14
N THR A 10 -13.88 -4.97 4.20
CA THR A 10 -12.96 -4.75 5.30
C THR A 10 -12.80 -6.04 6.13
N LYS A 11 -11.88 -6.92 5.73
CA LYS A 11 -11.41 -7.99 6.63
C LYS A 11 -10.39 -7.39 7.59
N LYS A 12 -10.72 -7.40 8.89
CA LYS A 12 -9.88 -6.96 10.03
C LYS A 12 -8.40 -7.30 9.80
N SER A 13 -7.57 -6.28 9.65
CA SER A 13 -6.11 -6.39 9.56
C SER A 13 -5.53 -6.54 10.97
N VAL A 14 -4.93 -7.69 11.26
CA VAL A 14 -4.13 -7.92 12.47
C VAL A 14 -2.71 -7.43 12.17
N PHE A 15 -2.24 -6.44 12.93
CA PHE A 15 -0.93 -5.83 12.77
C PHE A 15 0.19 -6.75 13.28
N GLY A 16 1.18 -6.99 12.42
CA GLY A 16 2.49 -7.54 12.75
C GLY A 16 3.57 -6.55 12.32
N SER A 17 4.57 -6.39 13.17
CA SER A 17 5.69 -5.43 13.10
C SER A 17 6.24 -5.11 11.70
N GLY A 18 6.31 -3.82 11.37
CA GLY A 18 7.34 -3.26 10.49
C GLY A 18 7.01 -3.05 9.01
N THR A 19 5.77 -3.21 8.56
CA THR A 19 5.38 -2.83 7.18
C THR A 19 4.51 -1.57 7.21
N PRO A 20 4.86 -0.49 6.46
CA PRO A 20 4.00 0.68 6.38
C PRO A 20 2.61 0.26 5.90
N TYR A 21 1.58 0.84 6.52
CA TYR A 21 0.19 0.57 6.20
C TYR A 21 -0.04 0.86 4.70
N PHE A 22 -0.20 -0.20 3.91
CA PHE A 22 -0.37 -0.10 2.47
C PHE A 22 -1.85 0.03 2.13
N TYR A 23 -2.31 1.28 1.99
CA TYR A 23 -3.63 1.57 1.46
C TYR A 23 -3.56 1.68 -0.07
N PRO A 24 -4.34 0.88 -0.83
CA PRO A 24 -4.36 0.90 -2.30
C PRO A 24 -5.18 2.10 -2.79
N ILE A 25 -4.71 3.30 -2.46
CA ILE A 25 -5.25 4.59 -2.88
C ILE A 25 -4.08 5.51 -3.28
N PRO A 26 -4.32 6.51 -4.14
CA PRO A 26 -3.33 7.53 -4.45
C PRO A 26 -2.86 8.26 -3.18
N LYS A 27 -1.54 8.38 -3.00
CA LYS A 27 -0.94 8.93 -1.76
C LYS A 27 -0.21 10.25 -2.01
N LEU A 28 -0.52 11.26 -1.20
CA LEU A 28 0.22 12.51 -1.08
C LEU A 28 1.07 12.46 0.18
N PHE A 29 2.39 12.69 0.07
CA PHE A 29 3.31 12.59 1.20
C PHE A 29 3.76 13.97 1.70
N LEU A 30 3.61 14.20 3.00
CA LEU A 30 4.22 15.33 3.72
C LEU A 30 5.64 14.97 4.12
N GLN A 31 6.53 15.95 4.24
CA GLN A 31 7.86 15.74 4.82
C GLN A 31 7.78 15.24 6.26
N ARG A 32 8.49 14.14 6.55
CA ARG A 32 8.58 13.56 7.90
C ARG A 32 10.02 13.38 8.37
N VAL A 33 10.17 13.07 9.65
CA VAL A 33 11.48 12.99 10.33
C VAL A 33 12.05 11.56 10.35
N GLY A 34 11.27 10.55 9.99
CA GLY A 34 11.65 9.14 10.05
C GLY A 34 12.07 8.55 8.70
N GLY A 35 13.22 7.87 8.65
CA GLY A 35 13.73 7.25 7.42
C GLY A 35 12.81 6.17 6.82
N HIS A 36 12.09 5.41 7.66
CA HIS A 36 11.10 4.43 7.17
C HIS A 36 9.92 5.09 6.44
N GLU A 37 9.55 6.30 6.83
CA GLU A 37 8.45 7.06 6.22
C GLU A 37 8.92 7.71 4.91
N ALA A 38 10.15 8.25 4.88
CA ALA A 38 10.79 8.78 3.69
C ALA A 38 10.98 7.70 2.61
N TYR A 39 11.41 6.49 3.00
CA TYR A 39 11.51 5.36 2.07
C TYR A 39 10.14 4.96 1.51
N GLY A 40 9.09 5.06 2.31
CA GLY A 40 7.71 4.84 1.86
C GLY A 40 7.29 5.79 0.74
N ALA A 41 7.61 7.08 0.86
CA ALA A 41 7.32 8.09 -0.16
C ALA A 41 8.12 7.85 -1.45
N ILE A 42 9.42 7.57 -1.34
CA ILE A 42 10.28 7.23 -2.49
C ILE A 42 9.71 6.01 -3.23
N TYR A 43 9.38 4.96 -2.48
CA TYR A 43 8.92 3.70 -3.06
C TYR A 43 7.53 3.81 -3.70
N ALA A 44 6.65 4.63 -3.12
CA ALA A 44 5.34 4.93 -3.67
C ALA A 44 5.44 5.78 -4.95
N SER A 45 6.33 6.79 -4.95
CA SER A 45 6.60 7.59 -6.14
C SER A 45 7.22 6.77 -7.27
N GLN A 46 8.19 5.90 -6.97
CA GLN A 46 8.79 5.00 -7.96
C GLN A 46 7.76 4.02 -8.55
N ARG A 47 6.79 3.61 -7.74
CA ARG A 47 5.70 2.76 -8.18
C ARG A 47 4.64 3.50 -8.96
N GLY A 48 4.50 4.81 -8.79
CA GLY A 48 3.44 5.60 -9.41
C GLY A 48 2.12 5.56 -8.64
N ASP A 49 2.09 5.04 -7.40
CA ASP A 49 0.88 5.03 -6.56
C ASP A 49 0.89 6.12 -5.47
N GLY A 50 1.90 7.00 -5.49
CA GLY A 50 2.05 8.13 -4.59
C GLY A 50 3.00 9.20 -5.10
N THR A 51 3.11 10.29 -4.35
CA THR A 51 4.02 11.40 -4.63
C THR A 51 5.37 11.21 -3.90
N MET A 52 6.36 12.01 -4.27
CA MET A 52 7.51 12.26 -3.39
C MET A 52 7.05 13.07 -2.15
N GLU A 53 7.89 13.15 -1.13
CA GLU A 53 7.64 14.01 0.03
C GLU A 53 7.64 15.49 -0.36
N CYS A 54 6.57 16.20 -0.01
CA CYS A 54 6.50 17.65 -0.10
C CYS A 54 7.14 18.27 1.15
N LYS A 55 8.20 19.05 0.96
CA LYS A 55 9.01 19.67 2.03
C LYS A 55 8.40 20.94 2.58
N THR A 56 7.60 21.62 1.77
CA THR A 56 6.99 22.89 2.13
C THR A 56 5.48 22.83 1.97
N LYS A 57 4.79 23.69 2.72
CA LYS A 57 3.34 23.86 2.59
C LYS A 57 2.95 24.29 1.18
N ASP A 58 3.72 25.17 0.56
CA ASP A 58 3.42 25.66 -0.78
C ASP A 58 3.59 24.57 -1.84
N GLU A 59 4.61 23.71 -1.68
CA GLU A 59 4.77 22.53 -2.54
C GLU A 59 3.60 21.57 -2.38
N LEU A 60 3.18 21.30 -1.14
CA LEU A 60 2.03 20.45 -0.86
C LEU A 60 0.76 20.97 -1.55
N ILE A 61 0.49 22.28 -1.43
CA ILE A 61 -0.67 22.92 -2.07
C ILE A 61 -0.59 22.77 -3.58
N ARG A 62 0.56 23.08 -4.20
CA ARG A 62 0.74 22.95 -5.66
C ARG A 62 0.51 21.52 -6.15
N VAL A 63 1.00 20.52 -5.41
CA VAL A 63 0.79 19.11 -5.77
C VAL A 63 -0.67 18.72 -5.58
N LEU A 64 -1.31 19.17 -4.50
CA LEU A 64 -2.73 18.93 -4.27
C LEU A 64 -3.60 19.53 -5.38
N ASP A 65 -3.34 20.79 -5.76
CA ASP A 65 -4.02 21.47 -6.86
C ASP A 65 -3.86 20.68 -8.17
N ALA A 66 -2.63 20.24 -8.47
CA ALA A 66 -2.38 19.40 -9.65
C ALA A 66 -3.18 18.09 -9.62
N LEU A 67 -3.29 17.41 -8.47
CA LEU A 67 -4.08 16.19 -8.33
C LEU A 67 -5.58 16.43 -8.53
N LEU A 68 -6.09 17.58 -8.09
CA LEU A 68 -7.52 17.94 -8.20
C LEU A 68 -7.89 18.41 -9.62
N ASP A 69 -7.03 19.22 -10.23
CA ASP A 69 -7.26 19.82 -11.55
C ASP A 69 -7.01 18.82 -12.68
N GLN A 70 -5.91 18.06 -12.58
CA GLN A 70 -5.50 17.11 -13.62
C GLN A 70 -5.93 15.70 -13.24
N LYS A 71 -7.20 15.38 -13.53
CA LYS A 71 -7.80 14.05 -13.25
C LYS A 71 -6.99 12.88 -13.81
N GLU A 72 -6.20 13.09 -14.86
CA GLU A 72 -5.37 12.05 -15.45
C GLU A 72 -4.27 11.57 -14.51
N ILE A 73 -3.73 12.44 -13.65
CA ILE A 73 -2.74 12.04 -12.64
C ILE A 73 -3.37 11.00 -11.70
N LEU A 74 -4.56 11.29 -11.16
CA LEU A 74 -5.28 10.34 -10.30
C LEU A 74 -5.70 9.07 -11.03
N ARG A 75 -6.10 9.15 -12.31
CA ARG A 75 -6.41 7.95 -13.11
C ARG A 75 -5.18 7.06 -13.27
N ASN A 76 -4.02 7.63 -13.61
CA ASN A 76 -2.78 6.89 -13.78
C ASN A 76 -2.34 6.23 -12.46
N MET A 77 -2.41 6.97 -11.35
CA MET A 77 -2.12 6.40 -10.03
C MET A 77 -3.06 5.23 -9.68
N ASN A 78 -4.34 5.35 -10.00
CA ASN A 78 -5.32 4.27 -9.78
C ASN A 78 -5.07 3.06 -10.68
N GLN A 79 -4.73 3.26 -11.95
CA GLN A 79 -4.37 2.17 -12.86
C GLN A 79 -3.16 1.40 -12.35
N GLU A 80 -2.17 2.12 -11.84
CA GLU A 80 -0.96 1.56 -11.29
C GLU A 80 -1.23 0.77 -10.00
N ILE A 81 -2.08 1.28 -9.11
CA ILE A 81 -2.57 0.52 -7.94
C ILE A 81 -3.23 -0.79 -8.36
N LEU A 82 -4.08 -0.78 -9.39
CA LEU A 82 -4.71 -2.01 -9.89
C LEU A 82 -3.67 -2.98 -10.45
N ARG A 83 -2.67 -2.48 -11.18
CA ARG A 83 -1.55 -3.27 -11.70
C ARG A 83 -0.74 -3.93 -10.57
N LEU A 84 -0.37 -3.15 -9.55
CA LEU A 84 0.38 -3.61 -8.36
C LEU A 84 -0.43 -4.58 -7.51
N HIS A 85 -1.75 -4.39 -7.44
CA HIS A 85 -2.66 -5.35 -6.80
C HIS A 85 -2.64 -6.70 -7.51
N GLY A 86 -2.70 -6.71 -8.85
CA GLY A 86 -2.55 -7.94 -9.66
C GLY A 86 -1.22 -8.66 -9.39
N GLN A 87 -0.17 -7.91 -9.06
CA GLN A 87 1.15 -8.43 -8.67
C GLN A 87 1.26 -8.79 -7.18
N LYS A 88 0.18 -8.66 -6.41
CA LYS A 88 0.12 -8.96 -4.97
C LYS A 88 1.08 -8.13 -4.10
N VAL A 89 1.49 -6.94 -4.57
CA VAL A 89 2.38 -6.03 -3.83
C VAL A 89 1.80 -5.67 -2.46
N TYR A 90 0.48 -5.51 -2.38
CA TYR A 90 -0.23 -5.16 -1.14
C TYR A 90 -0.60 -6.38 -0.26
N SER A 91 -0.18 -7.59 -0.63
CA SER A 91 -0.55 -8.84 0.07
C SER A 91 0.53 -9.36 1.03
N GLY A 92 1.58 -8.58 1.30
CA GLY A 92 2.74 -9.02 2.09
C GLY A 92 2.37 -9.66 3.42
N GLY A 93 1.53 -8.99 4.23
CA GLY A 93 1.08 -9.52 5.53
C GLY A 93 0.34 -10.86 5.42
N TYR A 94 -0.51 -11.02 4.40
CA TYR A 94 -1.23 -12.29 4.17
C TYR A 94 -0.27 -13.42 3.77
N GLU A 95 0.71 -13.15 2.92
CA GLU A 95 1.69 -14.17 2.51
C GLU A 95 2.61 -14.58 3.67
N VAL A 96 3.02 -13.63 4.54
CA VAL A 96 3.77 -13.95 5.76
C VAL A 96 3.00 -14.92 6.65
N VAL A 97 1.72 -14.63 6.94
CA VAL A 97 0.87 -15.52 7.76
C VAL A 97 0.71 -16.90 7.12
N LYS A 98 0.54 -16.95 5.80
CA LYS A 98 0.42 -18.20 5.04
C LYS A 98 1.71 -19.05 5.11
N LEU A 99 2.88 -18.40 5.03
CA LEU A 99 4.17 -19.09 5.18
C LEU A 99 4.35 -19.65 6.59
N LEU A 100 4.07 -18.84 7.63
CA LEU A 100 4.14 -19.26 9.02
C LEU A 100 3.18 -20.44 9.31
N THR A 101 1.93 -20.36 8.85
CA THR A 101 0.94 -21.43 9.07
C THR A 101 1.26 -22.73 8.33
N LYS A 102 1.89 -22.67 7.15
CA LYS A 102 2.41 -23.87 6.46
C LYS A 102 3.54 -24.53 7.25
N GLY A 103 4.49 -23.74 7.76
CA GLY A 103 5.59 -24.24 8.59
C GLY A 103 5.11 -24.91 9.88
N LEU A 104 4.12 -24.31 10.55
CA LEU A 104 3.51 -24.86 11.77
C LEU A 104 2.79 -26.20 11.54
N LYS A 105 2.14 -26.39 10.39
CA LYS A 105 1.54 -27.69 10.03
C LYS A 105 2.58 -28.78 9.80
N GLY A 106 3.75 -28.42 9.26
CA GLY A 106 4.90 -29.33 9.16
C GLY A 106 5.45 -29.72 10.54
N LEU A 107 5.64 -28.73 11.41
CA LEU A 107 6.14 -28.94 12.78
C LEU A 107 5.20 -29.77 13.66
N ARG A 108 3.88 -29.59 13.50
CA ARG A 108 2.87 -30.36 14.24
C ARG A 108 2.85 -31.83 13.78
N LYS A 109 3.14 -32.14 12.52
CA LYS A 109 3.23 -33.53 12.04
C LYS A 109 4.45 -34.28 12.61
N SER A 110 5.56 -33.59 12.83
CA SER A 110 6.75 -34.20 13.46
C SER A 110 6.60 -34.42 14.96
N PHE A 111 5.78 -33.62 15.66
CA PHE A 111 5.54 -33.77 17.10
C PHE A 111 4.42 -34.76 17.47
N VAL A 112 3.52 -35.10 16.54
CA VAL A 112 2.42 -36.06 16.78
C VAL A 112 2.82 -37.50 16.38
N ASN A 113 3.98 -37.67 15.72
CA ASN A 113 4.58 -38.97 15.38
C ASN A 113 5.78 -39.34 16.29
N LEU A 114 5.94 -38.66 17.42
CA LEU A 114 6.80 -39.03 18.55
C LEU A 114 5.89 -39.45 19.70
#